data_AF-A0A8B7ZFH2-F1
#
_entry.id   AF-A0A8B7ZFH2-F1
#
_cell.length_a   1.000
_cell.length_b   1.000
_cell.length_c   1.000
_cell.angle_alpha   90.00
_cell.angle_beta   90.00
_cell.angle_gamma   90.00
#
_symmetry.space_group_name_H-M   'P 1'
#
loop_
_entity.id
_entity.type
_entity.pdbx_description
1 polymer ?
#
loop_
_entity_poly.entity_id
_entity_poly.type
_entity_poly.pdbx_seq_one_letter_code
_entity_poly.pdbx_strand_id
1 'polypeptide(L)'
;MAETNRKTSGRQRRGLRNKSSQTMKRKKTQKDQKRDDVFPFGDLPEECRLKILSYLTDKEKCTAALVCTSWTNLIRTPCLWTKANFVDLLYRQKNKPFPIPSPTLECQVLKERVKNFVFHLVSRRALLRELKFEFDLHEGDEIWLKLVVYLLQMTHAQELHTIQFNWTYTPHVPWFLSGAAVDAKESRVTSFHKLLMVLKDTSRGVQGFTMPFDWSPYSVTLLCQFKCITTLELSKYWVFHGLPQRLLNKLLQELPKLRRFKLEVAVPFRDSESYPQYTMSSGTLEELDIAACSGFFLWSVTLPNLRHFWESRTAWSGPILPRKGTWISYLTVMVQAVGGQLLNL
;
A
#
# COMPACT_ATOMS: atom_id res chain seq x y z
N MET A 1 -19.14 65.40 56.64
CA MET A 1 -19.97 65.17 57.84
C MET A 1 -19.46 63.90 58.53
N ALA A 2 -18.91 64.09 59.74
CA ALA A 2 -18.65 63.13 60.84
C ALA A 2 -18.14 61.71 60.47
N GLU A 3 -16.88 61.29 60.69
CA GLU A 3 -16.11 61.16 61.96
C GLU A 3 -16.96 60.62 63.12
N THR A 4 -16.82 59.38 63.59
CA THR A 4 -15.81 58.82 64.54
C THR A 4 -16.62 57.87 65.45
N ASN A 5 -16.16 56.68 65.86
CA ASN A 5 -15.24 56.43 66.98
C ASN A 5 -15.05 54.89 67.08
N ARG A 6 -13.83 54.34 67.14
CA ARG A 6 -12.99 54.14 68.35
C ARG A 6 -13.66 53.18 69.36
N LYS A 7 -13.02 52.19 69.98
CA LYS A 7 -11.64 52.08 70.52
C LYS A 7 -11.48 50.63 71.05
N THR A 8 -10.46 49.87 70.64
CA THR A 8 -9.16 49.59 71.33
C THR A 8 -9.11 48.54 72.45
N SER A 9 -8.07 47.71 72.34
CA SER A 9 -7.14 47.27 73.40
C SER A 9 -7.67 46.27 74.44
N GLY A 10 -7.02 45.16 74.77
CA GLY A 10 -5.65 44.70 74.55
C GLY A 10 -5.10 44.14 75.87
N ARG A 11 -4.48 42.94 75.86
CA ARG A 11 -3.34 42.60 76.74
C ARG A 11 -2.78 41.20 76.47
N GLN A 12 -1.47 41.20 76.20
CA GLN A 12 -0.52 40.09 76.33
C GLN A 12 -0.46 39.56 77.77
N ARG A 13 -0.17 38.26 78.01
CA ARG A 13 1.19 37.66 78.17
C ARG A 13 1.14 36.26 78.87
N ARG A 14 1.81 35.29 78.23
CA ARG A 14 2.75 34.26 78.76
C ARG A 14 2.36 33.24 79.86
N GLY A 15 2.69 31.98 79.54
CA GLY A 15 3.07 30.87 80.44
C GLY A 15 2.00 29.77 80.49
N LEU A 16 2.24 28.46 80.39
CA LEU A 16 3.44 27.62 80.42
C LEU A 16 3.12 26.30 79.69
N ARG A 17 4.10 25.83 78.91
CA ARG A 17 4.60 24.44 78.81
C ARG A 17 3.69 23.33 79.39
N ASN A 18 3.17 22.45 78.52
CA ASN A 18 3.28 21.01 78.78
C ASN A 18 3.31 20.20 77.47
N LYS A 19 4.31 19.32 77.44
CA LYS A 19 4.59 18.34 76.39
C LYS A 19 3.62 17.17 76.57
N SER A 20 3.00 16.73 75.49
CA SER A 20 2.62 15.32 75.33
C SER A 20 2.66 14.97 73.86
N SER A 21 3.79 14.38 73.50
CA SER A 21 4.07 13.71 72.24
C SER A 21 3.01 12.62 72.00
N GLN A 22 2.19 12.79 70.97
CA GLN A 22 1.58 11.66 70.28
C GLN A 22 1.72 11.89 68.78
N THR A 23 2.86 11.43 68.26
CA THR A 23 3.03 11.04 66.86
C THR A 23 1.95 10.02 66.50
N MET A 24 0.85 10.49 65.90
CA MET A 24 -0.03 9.62 65.13
C MET A 24 0.74 9.14 63.90
N LYS A 25 1.37 7.97 64.02
CA LYS A 25 1.78 7.15 62.89
C LYS A 25 0.51 6.83 62.10
N ARG A 26 0.26 7.59 61.03
CA ARG A 26 -0.70 7.24 59.99
C ARG A 26 -0.34 5.83 59.50
N LYS A 27 -1.12 4.83 59.92
CA LYS A 27 -1.08 3.49 59.32
C LYS A 27 -1.39 3.69 57.84
N LYS A 28 -0.37 3.59 56.98
CA LYS A 28 -0.56 3.38 55.54
C LYS A 28 -1.44 2.14 55.41
N THR A 29 -2.70 2.36 55.07
CA THR A 29 -3.59 1.30 54.60
C THR A 29 -2.93 0.61 53.41
N GLN A 30 -2.98 -0.73 53.40
CA GLN A 30 -2.50 -1.62 52.31
C GLN A 30 -2.97 -1.25 50.89
N LYS A 31 -3.86 -0.27 50.75
CA LYS A 31 -4.33 0.30 49.48
C LYS A 31 -3.27 1.17 48.77
N ASP A 32 -2.27 1.68 49.49
CA ASP A 32 -1.20 2.54 48.94
C ASP A 32 0.03 1.77 48.43
N GLN A 33 0.12 0.45 48.67
CA GLN A 33 1.24 -0.38 48.19
C GLN A 33 1.01 -1.02 46.82
N LYS A 34 -0.19 -0.87 46.24
CA LYS A 34 -0.55 -1.45 44.93
C LYS A 34 -0.46 -0.45 43.77
N ARG A 35 0.14 0.72 44.01
CA ARG A 35 0.33 1.79 43.00
C ARG A 35 1.70 1.75 42.32
N ASP A 36 2.62 0.91 42.79
CA ASP A 36 4.01 0.88 42.29
C ASP A 36 4.23 -0.07 41.10
N ASP A 37 3.21 -0.82 40.66
CA ASP A 37 3.29 -1.71 39.49
C ASP A 37 2.73 -1.10 38.20
N VAL A 38 2.37 0.19 38.19
CA VAL A 38 1.92 0.86 36.95
C VAL A 38 3.16 1.34 36.20
N PHE A 39 3.48 0.65 35.12
CA PHE A 39 4.56 1.05 34.21
C PHE A 39 4.38 2.52 33.76
N PRO A 40 5.34 3.42 34.07
CA PRO A 40 5.18 4.84 33.78
C PRO A 40 5.54 5.11 32.32
N PHE A 41 4.61 4.83 31.41
CA PHE A 41 4.81 5.03 29.97
C PHE A 41 5.27 6.45 29.63
N GLY A 42 4.87 7.45 30.42
CA GLY A 42 5.27 8.85 30.24
C GLY A 42 6.77 9.12 30.42
N ASP A 43 7.46 8.30 31.23
CA ASP A 43 8.87 8.48 31.58
C ASP A 43 9.82 7.86 30.54
N LEU A 44 9.27 7.09 29.60
CA LEU A 44 10.04 6.55 28.50
C LEU A 44 10.51 7.64 27.53
N PRO A 45 11.72 7.51 26.94
CA PRO A 45 12.14 8.32 25.81
C PRO A 45 11.09 8.31 24.69
N GLU A 46 10.94 9.44 23.99
CA GLU A 46 9.96 9.59 22.92
C GLU A 46 10.05 8.50 21.86
N GLU A 47 11.26 8.15 21.45
CA GLU A 47 11.52 7.08 20.47
C GLU A 47 10.98 5.72 20.92
N CYS A 48 11.15 5.36 22.20
CA CYS A 48 10.61 4.12 22.75
C CYS A 48 9.08 4.14 22.74
N ARG A 49 8.46 5.27 23.10
CA ARG A 49 7.00 5.42 23.08
C ARG A 49 6.44 5.32 21.66
N LEU A 50 7.08 5.98 20.68
CA LEU A 50 6.74 5.86 19.26
C LEU A 50 6.91 4.42 18.77
N LYS A 51 7.99 3.74 19.17
CA LYS A 51 8.22 2.35 18.81
C LYS A 51 7.12 1.44 19.34
N ILE A 52 6.69 1.61 20.58
CA ILE A 52 5.57 0.86 21.17
C ILE A 52 4.29 1.13 20.38
N LEU A 53 3.96 2.39 20.11
CA LEU A 53 2.76 2.77 19.35
C LEU A 53 2.81 2.31 17.88
N SER A 54 3.99 2.07 17.32
CA SER A 54 4.15 1.57 15.94
C SER A 54 3.60 0.15 15.74
N TYR A 55 3.48 -0.64 16.82
CA TYR A 55 2.89 -1.98 16.79
C TYR A 55 1.36 -1.98 16.77
N LEU A 56 0.72 -0.84 17.01
CA LEU A 56 -0.73 -0.72 17.01
C LEU A 56 -1.28 -0.68 15.57
N THR A 57 -2.48 -1.23 15.38
CA THR A 57 -3.28 -1.00 14.18
C THR A 57 -3.75 0.46 14.12
N ASP A 58 -4.16 0.93 12.94
CA ASP A 58 -4.63 2.32 12.79
C ASP A 58 -5.85 2.62 13.67
N LYS A 59 -6.72 1.62 13.92
CA LYS A 59 -7.86 1.74 14.83
C LYS A 59 -7.39 1.89 16.29
N GLU A 60 -6.41 1.09 16.69
CA GLU A 60 -5.84 1.14 18.04
C GLU A 60 -5.08 2.44 18.26
N LYS A 61 -4.34 2.95 17.26
CA LYS A 61 -3.71 4.29 17.31
C LYS A 61 -4.76 5.39 17.57
N CYS A 62 -5.87 5.34 16.85
CA CYS A 62 -6.96 6.30 17.06
C CYS A 62 -7.56 6.20 18.48
N THR A 63 -7.66 4.99 19.03
CA THR A 63 -8.16 4.76 20.39
C THR A 63 -7.15 5.24 21.44
N ALA A 64 -5.87 4.95 21.22
CA ALA A 64 -4.74 5.38 22.05
C ALA A 64 -4.65 6.92 22.12
N ALA A 65 -4.97 7.61 21.02
CA ALA A 65 -5.01 9.08 21.00
C ALA A 65 -6.03 9.70 21.97
N LEU A 66 -7.01 8.92 22.47
CA LEU A 66 -8.03 9.39 23.42
C LEU A 66 -7.59 9.30 24.88
N VAL A 67 -6.46 8.66 25.17
CA VAL A 67 -5.99 8.42 26.57
C VAL A 67 -5.65 9.74 27.27
N CYS A 68 -4.79 10.56 26.66
CA CYS A 68 -4.42 11.87 27.16
C CYS A 68 -3.79 12.72 26.06
N THR A 69 -3.62 14.03 26.30
CA THR A 69 -3.06 14.99 25.34
C THR A 69 -1.65 14.61 24.85
N SER A 70 -0.81 14.07 25.74
CA SER A 70 0.53 13.58 25.39
C SER A 70 0.45 12.45 24.36
N TRP A 71 -0.44 11.47 24.56
CA TRP A 71 -0.67 10.38 23.61
C TRP A 71 -1.28 10.90 22.30
N THR A 72 -2.22 11.86 22.37
CA THR A 72 -2.78 12.48 21.17
C THR A 72 -1.69 13.12 20.30
N ASN A 73 -0.76 13.84 20.92
CA ASN A 73 0.35 14.48 20.22
C ASN A 73 1.31 13.44 19.64
N LEU A 74 1.62 12.40 20.41
CA LEU A 74 2.52 11.33 19.98
C LEU A 74 1.93 10.51 18.81
N ILE A 75 0.64 10.22 18.85
CA ILE A 75 -0.06 9.50 17.77
C ILE A 75 -0.07 10.32 16.47
N ARG A 76 -0.01 11.65 16.54
CA ARG A 76 0.05 12.51 15.34
C ARG A 76 1.41 12.49 14.64
N THR A 77 2.43 11.88 15.23
CA THR A 77 3.77 11.82 14.63
C THR A 77 3.75 11.08 13.28
N PRO A 78 4.36 11.67 12.22
CA PRO A 78 4.37 11.11 10.86
C PRO A 78 4.77 9.64 10.74
N CYS A 79 5.78 9.21 11.51
CA CYS A 79 6.36 7.87 11.43
C CYS A 79 5.42 6.74 11.90
N LEU A 80 4.29 7.08 12.54
CA LEU A 80 3.26 6.12 12.90
C LEU A 80 2.28 5.86 11.75
N TRP A 81 2.30 6.68 10.70
CA TRP A 81 1.39 6.63 9.56
C TRP A 81 2.17 6.31 8.30
N THR A 82 2.56 5.05 8.14
CA THR A 82 3.43 4.60 7.05
C THR A 82 2.70 3.90 5.91
N LYS A 83 1.40 3.63 6.08
CA LYS A 83 0.61 2.85 5.13
C LYS A 83 -0.65 3.62 4.73
N ALA A 84 -0.86 3.75 3.43
CA ALA A 84 -2.09 4.23 2.85
C ALA A 84 -2.79 3.06 2.13
N ASN A 85 -3.50 2.22 2.90
CA ASN A 85 -4.25 1.08 2.36
C ASN A 85 -5.74 1.39 2.26
N PHE A 86 -6.21 1.62 1.03
CA PHE A 86 -7.60 1.90 0.72
C PHE A 86 -8.42 0.63 0.48
N VAL A 87 -7.79 -0.51 0.18
CA VAL A 87 -8.48 -1.78 -0.13
C VAL A 87 -9.33 -2.24 1.05
N ASP A 88 -8.81 -2.13 2.27
CA ASP A 88 -9.55 -2.50 3.49
C ASP A 88 -10.79 -1.62 3.70
N LEU A 89 -10.73 -0.35 3.27
CA LEU A 89 -11.87 0.57 3.34
C LEU A 89 -12.94 0.22 2.31
N LEU A 90 -12.52 -0.21 1.12
CA LEU A 90 -13.43 -0.64 0.04
C LEU A 90 -14.20 -1.90 0.48
N TYR A 91 -13.55 -2.90 1.07
CA TYR A 91 -14.20 -4.19 1.34
C TYR A 91 -14.87 -4.34 2.71
N ARG A 92 -14.78 -3.32 3.58
CA ARG A 92 -15.32 -3.33 4.96
C ARG A 92 -16.84 -3.51 5.07
N GLN A 93 -17.59 -3.36 3.98
CA GLN A 93 -19.06 -3.36 3.99
C GLN A 93 -19.72 -4.72 3.71
N LYS A 94 -18.96 -5.79 3.42
CA LYS A 94 -19.53 -7.09 3.01
C LYS A 94 -20.43 -7.78 4.06
N ASN A 95 -20.42 -7.35 5.33
CA ASN A 95 -21.13 -8.03 6.43
C ASN A 95 -22.34 -7.26 7.02
N LYS A 96 -22.98 -6.33 6.28
CA LYS A 96 -24.19 -5.66 6.79
C LYS A 96 -25.48 -6.30 6.21
N PRO A 97 -26.36 -6.86 7.06
CA PRO A 97 -27.58 -7.52 6.61
C PRO A 97 -28.79 -6.57 6.62
N PHE A 98 -28.80 -5.43 5.92
CA PHE A 98 -29.97 -4.53 5.84
C PHE A 98 -29.88 -3.61 4.60
N PRO A 99 -31.01 -3.04 4.12
CA PRO A 99 -31.31 -2.94 2.70
C PRO A 99 -30.24 -2.14 1.97
N ILE A 100 -29.82 -2.68 0.83
CA ILE A 100 -28.86 -2.11 -0.10
C ILE A 100 -29.23 -0.62 -0.28
N PRO A 101 -28.45 0.32 0.28
CA PRO A 101 -28.61 1.73 -0.04
C PRO A 101 -28.58 1.89 -1.55
N SER A 102 -29.28 2.90 -2.11
CA SER A 102 -29.23 3.12 -3.55
C SER A 102 -27.74 3.15 -3.99
N PRO A 103 -27.37 2.51 -5.11
CA PRO A 103 -25.96 2.38 -5.51
C PRO A 103 -25.21 3.72 -5.54
N THR A 104 -25.93 4.80 -5.83
CA THR A 104 -25.44 6.18 -5.78
C THR A 104 -25.05 6.64 -4.38
N LEU A 105 -25.86 6.34 -3.36
CA LEU A 105 -25.58 6.72 -1.97
C LEU A 105 -24.39 5.94 -1.41
N GLU A 106 -24.27 4.66 -1.75
CA GLU A 106 -23.09 3.86 -1.36
C GLU A 106 -21.80 4.44 -1.95
N CYS A 107 -21.83 4.80 -3.23
CA CYS A 107 -20.70 5.45 -3.90
C CYS A 107 -20.32 6.78 -3.23
N GLN A 108 -21.30 7.61 -2.84
CA GLN A 108 -21.04 8.87 -2.15
C GLN A 108 -20.43 8.67 -0.76
N VAL A 109 -20.98 7.76 0.04
CA VAL A 109 -20.45 7.42 1.37
C VAL A 109 -19.03 6.89 1.26
N LEU A 110 -18.73 6.08 0.23
CA LEU A 110 -17.39 5.59 -0.04
C LEU A 110 -16.41 6.73 -0.36
N LYS A 111 -16.79 7.63 -1.27
CA LYS A 111 -16.00 8.81 -1.64
C LYS A 111 -15.66 9.66 -0.43
N GLU A 112 -16.64 9.95 0.42
CA GLU A 112 -16.42 10.71 1.66
C GLU A 112 -15.52 9.96 2.66
N ARG A 113 -15.65 8.63 2.79
CA ARG A 113 -14.75 7.85 3.64
C ARG A 113 -13.30 7.89 3.16
N VAL A 114 -13.08 7.70 1.86
CA VAL A 114 -11.73 7.77 1.27
C VAL A 114 -11.15 9.17 1.45
N LYS A 115 -11.92 10.22 1.17
CA LYS A 115 -11.53 11.62 1.36
C LYS A 115 -11.15 11.92 2.80
N ASN A 116 -11.96 11.49 3.77
CA ASN A 116 -11.66 11.64 5.20
C ASN A 116 -10.38 10.92 5.60
N PHE A 117 -10.12 9.73 5.04
CA PHE A 117 -8.87 9.01 5.30
C PHE A 117 -7.65 9.71 4.68
N VAL A 118 -7.77 10.24 3.47
CA VAL A 118 -6.72 11.08 2.85
C VAL A 118 -6.42 12.29 3.73
N PHE A 119 -7.44 13.05 4.15
CA PHE A 119 -7.25 14.21 5.03
C PHE A 119 -6.66 13.84 6.39
N HIS A 120 -7.02 12.67 6.91
CA HIS A 120 -6.40 12.14 8.12
C HIS A 120 -4.89 11.96 7.95
N LEU A 121 -4.43 11.35 6.87
CA LEU A 121 -3.00 11.14 6.59
C LEU A 121 -2.27 12.47 6.31
N VAL A 122 -2.89 13.35 5.52
CA VAL A 122 -2.33 14.66 5.16
C VAL A 122 -2.18 15.57 6.38
N SER A 123 -3.19 15.63 7.26
CA SER A 123 -3.12 16.45 8.49
C SER A 123 -2.01 16.03 9.45
N ARG A 124 -1.45 14.83 9.28
CA ARG A 124 -0.34 14.28 10.08
C ARG A 124 0.98 14.26 9.31
N ARG A 125 0.99 14.74 8.06
CA ARG A 125 2.12 14.63 7.13
C ARG A 125 2.70 13.21 7.11
N ALA A 126 1.84 12.23 6.91
CA ALA A 126 2.18 10.81 6.98
C ALA A 126 3.50 10.46 6.24
N LEU A 127 4.31 9.59 6.82
CA LEU A 127 5.58 9.11 6.26
C LEU A 127 5.34 7.85 5.42
N LEU A 128 4.75 8.02 4.23
CA LEU A 128 4.24 6.91 3.44
C LEU A 128 5.35 6.00 2.92
N ARG A 129 5.26 4.71 3.27
CA ARG A 129 6.13 3.62 2.81
C ARG A 129 5.39 2.61 1.94
N GLU A 130 4.08 2.49 2.12
CA GLU A 130 3.21 1.59 1.37
C GLU A 130 1.96 2.35 0.89
N LEU A 131 1.64 2.23 -0.40
CA LEU A 131 0.41 2.76 -1.00
C LEU A 131 -0.35 1.63 -1.68
N LYS A 132 -1.61 1.42 -1.28
CA LYS A 132 -2.46 0.37 -1.82
C LYS A 132 -3.87 0.86 -2.13
N PHE A 133 -4.32 0.77 -3.38
CA PHE A 133 -5.68 1.20 -3.76
C PHE A 133 -6.28 0.48 -4.98
N GLU A 134 -7.60 0.52 -5.10
CA GLU A 134 -8.35 0.05 -6.29
C GLU A 134 -9.37 1.12 -6.68
N PHE A 135 -9.00 1.96 -7.64
CA PHE A 135 -9.78 3.09 -8.11
C PHE A 135 -9.70 3.19 -9.63
N ASP A 136 -10.83 3.36 -10.33
CA ASP A 136 -10.80 3.81 -11.73
C ASP A 136 -10.35 5.27 -11.78
N LEU A 137 -9.11 5.50 -12.22
CA LEU A 137 -8.51 6.84 -12.20
C LEU A 137 -9.20 7.83 -13.14
N HIS A 138 -9.99 7.35 -14.10
CA HIS A 138 -10.75 8.19 -15.03
C HIS A 138 -12.19 8.44 -14.57
N GLU A 139 -12.62 7.91 -13.42
CA GLU A 139 -14.00 8.05 -12.98
C GLU A 139 -14.40 9.53 -12.77
N GLY A 140 -15.47 9.93 -13.47
CA GLY A 140 -16.01 11.29 -13.42
C GLY A 140 -15.02 12.31 -13.96
N ASP A 141 -14.66 13.28 -13.13
CA ASP A 141 -13.65 14.31 -13.43
C ASP A 141 -12.31 13.96 -12.74
N GLU A 142 -11.84 12.73 -12.98
CA GLU A 142 -10.59 12.20 -12.41
C GLU A 142 -10.52 12.32 -10.87
N ILE A 143 -11.66 12.16 -10.18
CA ILE A 143 -11.76 12.45 -8.74
C ILE A 143 -10.78 11.63 -7.91
N TRP A 144 -10.61 10.36 -8.26
CA TRP A 144 -9.69 9.46 -7.57
C TRP A 144 -8.24 9.80 -7.85
N LEU A 145 -7.90 10.12 -9.09
CA LEU A 145 -6.56 10.59 -9.44
C LEU A 145 -6.22 11.86 -8.67
N LYS A 146 -7.11 12.85 -8.64
CA LYS A 146 -6.92 14.11 -7.89
C LYS A 146 -6.70 13.84 -6.40
N LEU A 147 -7.44 12.91 -5.79
CA LEU A 147 -7.26 12.52 -4.39
C LEU A 147 -5.92 11.84 -4.14
N VAL A 148 -5.50 10.90 -4.99
CA VAL A 148 -4.21 10.20 -4.86
C VAL A 148 -3.04 11.17 -5.07
N VAL A 149 -3.13 12.05 -6.08
CA VAL A 149 -2.12 13.09 -6.32
C VAL A 149 -2.02 14.04 -5.12
N TYR A 150 -3.16 14.49 -4.59
CA TYR A 150 -3.19 15.33 -3.39
C TYR A 150 -2.54 14.63 -2.18
N LEU A 151 -2.83 13.35 -1.96
CA LEU A 151 -2.19 12.57 -0.91
C LEU A 151 -0.66 12.54 -1.08
N LEU A 152 -0.18 12.19 -2.27
CA LEU A 152 1.26 12.06 -2.55
C LEU A 152 2.00 13.40 -2.41
N GLN A 153 1.39 14.50 -2.82
CA GLN A 153 1.99 15.83 -2.75
C GLN A 153 2.01 16.41 -1.32
N MET A 154 1.01 16.05 -0.50
CA MET A 154 0.82 16.65 0.82
C MET A 154 1.33 15.77 1.98
N THR A 155 2.00 14.65 1.67
CA THR A 155 2.61 13.73 2.63
C THR A 155 4.08 13.50 2.32
N HIS A 156 4.82 12.83 3.21
CA HIS A 156 6.22 12.46 2.99
C HIS A 156 6.29 11.15 2.16
N ALA A 157 5.95 11.25 0.88
CA ALA A 157 5.95 10.12 -0.06
C ALA A 157 7.34 9.76 -0.63
N GLN A 158 8.40 10.50 -0.26
CA GLN A 158 9.77 10.21 -0.71
C GLN A 158 10.28 8.86 -0.20
N GLU A 159 9.74 8.39 0.94
CA GLU A 159 10.03 7.07 1.52
C GLU A 159 9.11 5.96 1.00
N LEU A 160 8.37 6.16 -0.09
CA LEU A 160 7.49 5.12 -0.62
C LEU A 160 8.31 3.97 -1.20
N HIS A 161 8.15 2.77 -0.63
CA HIS A 161 8.89 1.57 -1.00
C HIS A 161 8.05 0.65 -1.90
N THR A 162 6.76 0.53 -1.60
CA THR A 162 5.87 -0.43 -2.27
C THR A 162 4.58 0.23 -2.68
N ILE A 163 4.18 0.01 -3.93
CA ILE A 163 2.93 0.51 -4.49
C ILE A 163 2.17 -0.67 -5.11
N GLN A 164 0.96 -0.91 -4.63
CA GLN A 164 0.04 -1.88 -5.21
C GLN A 164 -1.24 -1.18 -5.61
N PHE A 165 -1.58 -1.14 -6.90
CA PHE A 165 -2.80 -0.47 -7.29
C PHE A 165 -3.49 -1.07 -8.50
N ASN A 166 -4.81 -1.04 -8.48
CA ASN A 166 -5.65 -1.24 -9.65
C ASN A 166 -6.24 0.11 -10.07
N TRP A 167 -5.79 0.63 -11.21
CA TRP A 167 -6.23 1.92 -11.75
C TRP A 167 -7.41 1.83 -12.71
N THR A 168 -7.96 0.63 -12.91
CA THR A 168 -8.90 0.33 -14.01
C THR A 168 -10.34 0.16 -13.53
N TYR A 169 -10.56 0.06 -12.22
CA TYR A 169 -11.82 -0.34 -11.64
C TYR A 169 -11.96 0.12 -10.17
N THR A 170 -13.18 0.45 -9.78
CA THR A 170 -13.58 0.74 -8.38
C THR A 170 -14.62 -0.32 -7.92
N PRO A 171 -14.34 -1.16 -6.90
CA PRO A 171 -15.14 -2.31 -6.43
C PRO A 171 -16.66 -2.15 -6.22
N HIS A 172 -17.18 -0.93 -6.09
CA HIS A 172 -18.58 -0.67 -5.73
C HIS A 172 -19.30 0.27 -6.67
N VAL A 173 -18.66 0.68 -7.76
CA VAL A 173 -19.31 1.48 -8.79
C VAL A 173 -19.99 0.49 -9.74
N PRO A 174 -21.34 0.47 -9.82
CA PRO A 174 -22.02 -0.32 -10.83
C PRO A 174 -21.46 0.03 -12.21
N TRP A 175 -21.24 -0.98 -13.05
CA TRP A 175 -20.62 -0.81 -14.36
C TRP A 175 -21.34 0.22 -15.27
N PHE A 176 -22.60 0.55 -14.99
CA PHE A 176 -23.40 1.57 -15.68
C PHE A 176 -23.24 2.99 -15.11
N LEU A 177 -22.75 3.15 -13.88
CA LEU A 177 -22.33 4.45 -13.31
C LEU A 177 -20.84 4.73 -13.58
N SER A 178 -20.04 3.67 -13.72
CA SER A 178 -18.72 3.73 -14.34
C SER A 178 -18.97 4.13 -15.78
N GLY A 179 -18.40 5.22 -16.28
CA GLY A 179 -18.55 5.67 -17.68
C GLY A 179 -17.88 4.71 -18.67
N ALA A 180 -18.31 3.45 -18.68
CA ALA A 180 -17.76 2.32 -19.41
C ALA A 180 -18.17 2.34 -20.89
N ALA A 181 -18.15 3.52 -21.51
CA ALA A 181 -18.02 3.60 -22.95
C ALA A 181 -16.61 3.11 -23.32
N VAL A 182 -16.53 2.36 -24.42
CA VAL A 182 -15.28 1.85 -25.00
C VAL A 182 -14.28 2.99 -25.29
N ASP A 183 -14.77 4.22 -25.40
CA ASP A 183 -14.05 5.47 -25.64
C ASP A 183 -13.23 5.99 -24.43
N ALA A 184 -13.41 5.43 -23.24
CA ALA A 184 -12.71 5.86 -22.02
C ALA A 184 -11.30 5.25 -21.84
N LYS A 185 -10.85 4.35 -22.73
CA LYS A 185 -9.61 3.58 -22.53
C LYS A 185 -8.36 4.43 -22.64
N GLU A 186 -8.24 5.24 -23.69
CA GLU A 186 -7.09 6.13 -23.88
C GLU A 186 -7.02 7.19 -22.78
N SER A 187 -8.18 7.70 -22.35
CA SER A 187 -8.28 8.63 -21.23
C SER A 187 -7.88 8.01 -19.89
N ARG A 188 -8.22 6.73 -19.64
CA ARG A 188 -7.71 5.98 -18.48
C ARG A 188 -6.20 5.80 -18.53
N VAL A 189 -5.65 5.46 -19.69
CA VAL A 189 -4.20 5.34 -19.89
C VAL A 189 -3.51 6.69 -19.65
N THR A 190 -4.12 7.79 -20.10
CA THR A 190 -3.64 9.16 -19.83
C THR A 190 -3.65 9.47 -18.32
N SER A 191 -4.71 9.08 -17.60
CA SER A 191 -4.81 9.23 -16.15
C SER A 191 -3.74 8.41 -15.41
N PHE A 192 -3.47 7.20 -15.90
CA PHE A 192 -2.39 6.34 -15.43
C PHE A 192 -1.01 6.97 -15.66
N HIS A 193 -0.77 7.57 -16.82
CA HIS A 193 0.48 8.29 -17.11
C HIS A 193 0.68 9.49 -16.17
N LYS A 194 -0.37 10.28 -15.94
CA LYS A 194 -0.34 11.39 -14.97
C LYS A 194 0.08 10.89 -13.59
N LEU A 195 -0.49 9.78 -13.13
CA LEU A 195 -0.10 9.19 -11.84
C LEU A 195 1.37 8.75 -11.82
N LEU A 196 1.85 8.04 -12.85
CA LEU A 196 3.25 7.61 -12.92
C LEU A 196 4.22 8.81 -12.91
N MET A 197 3.87 9.91 -13.59
CA MET A 197 4.66 11.13 -13.56
C MET A 197 4.73 11.73 -12.15
N VAL A 198 3.59 11.85 -11.46
CA VAL A 198 3.56 12.35 -10.07
C VAL A 198 4.34 11.43 -9.14
N LEU A 199 4.22 10.11 -9.28
CA LEU A 199 5.01 9.15 -8.51
C LEU A 199 6.51 9.28 -8.79
N LYS A 200 6.90 9.53 -10.03
CA LYS A 200 8.30 9.76 -10.41
C LYS A 200 8.85 11.06 -9.82
N ASP A 201 8.01 12.07 -9.57
CA ASP A 201 8.45 13.31 -8.93
C ASP A 201 8.44 13.25 -7.41
N THR A 202 7.53 12.47 -6.82
CA THR A 202 7.37 12.36 -5.36
C THR A 202 8.11 11.19 -4.73
N SER A 203 8.34 10.10 -5.48
CA SER A 203 8.71 8.78 -4.95
C SER A 203 9.62 7.97 -5.89
N ARG A 204 10.82 8.47 -6.21
CA ARG A 204 11.77 7.77 -7.11
C ARG A 204 12.38 6.49 -6.53
N GLY A 205 12.33 6.35 -5.19
CA GLY A 205 12.93 5.25 -4.44
C GLY A 205 12.10 3.96 -4.40
N VAL A 206 10.96 3.91 -5.09
CA VAL A 206 10.05 2.76 -5.06
C VAL A 206 10.75 1.49 -5.55
N GLN A 207 10.59 0.42 -4.79
CA GLN A 207 11.20 -0.89 -5.01
C GLN A 207 10.19 -1.91 -5.53
N GLY A 208 8.92 -1.77 -5.17
CA GLY A 208 7.86 -2.72 -5.54
C GLY A 208 6.70 -2.05 -6.27
N PHE A 209 6.35 -2.58 -7.44
CA PHE A 209 5.12 -2.23 -8.16
C PHE A 209 4.26 -3.47 -8.42
N THR A 210 2.97 -3.38 -8.09
CA THR A 210 1.95 -4.37 -8.48
C THR A 210 0.78 -3.61 -9.10
N MET A 211 0.54 -3.77 -10.40
CA MET A 211 -0.52 -3.04 -11.11
C MET A 211 -0.95 -3.71 -12.42
N PRO A 212 -2.20 -3.49 -12.88
CA PRO A 212 -2.52 -3.65 -14.29
C PRO A 212 -1.58 -2.80 -15.14
N PHE A 213 -1.12 -3.30 -16.27
CA PHE A 213 -0.14 -2.56 -17.06
C PHE A 213 -0.52 -2.41 -18.53
N ASP A 214 -0.41 -1.17 -19.00
CA ASP A 214 -0.49 -0.83 -20.41
C ASP A 214 0.90 -0.94 -21.06
N TRP A 215 1.02 -1.76 -22.10
CA TRP A 215 2.26 -2.00 -22.81
C TRP A 215 2.51 -1.00 -23.95
N SER A 216 1.98 0.23 -23.88
CA SER A 216 2.39 1.27 -24.81
C SER A 216 3.85 1.67 -24.60
N PRO A 217 4.55 2.16 -25.65
CA PRO A 217 5.94 2.60 -25.52
C PRO A 217 6.14 3.69 -24.45
N TYR A 218 5.14 4.54 -24.24
CA TYR A 218 5.21 5.62 -23.26
C TYR A 218 5.07 5.09 -21.82
N SER A 219 4.11 4.20 -21.55
CA SER A 219 3.96 3.52 -20.25
C SER A 219 5.25 2.80 -19.82
N VAL A 220 5.86 2.05 -20.73
CA VAL A 220 7.14 1.36 -20.48
C VAL A 220 8.25 2.37 -20.18
N THR A 221 8.30 3.47 -20.94
CA THR A 221 9.33 4.52 -20.74
C THR A 221 9.17 5.22 -19.39
N LEU A 222 7.95 5.48 -18.93
CA LEU A 222 7.69 6.04 -17.60
C LEU A 222 8.12 5.07 -16.49
N LEU A 223 7.73 3.79 -16.60
CA LEU A 223 8.09 2.76 -15.62
C LEU A 223 9.61 2.56 -15.52
N CYS A 224 10.32 2.62 -16.65
CA CYS A 224 11.78 2.51 -16.70
C CYS A 224 12.52 3.66 -15.99
N GLN A 225 11.82 4.73 -15.57
CA GLN A 225 12.43 5.82 -14.81
C GLN A 225 12.66 5.46 -13.33
N PHE A 226 12.00 4.41 -12.84
CA PHE A 226 12.14 3.92 -11.47
C PHE A 226 13.28 2.89 -11.38
N LYS A 227 14.53 3.37 -11.28
CA LYS A 227 15.73 2.52 -11.29
C LYS A 227 15.94 1.66 -10.03
N CYS A 228 15.12 1.86 -9.00
CA CYS A 228 15.20 1.11 -7.75
C CYS A 228 14.26 -0.10 -7.68
N ILE A 229 13.48 -0.37 -8.73
CA ILE A 229 12.55 -1.50 -8.75
C ILE A 229 13.32 -2.82 -8.61
N THR A 230 12.96 -3.57 -7.56
CA THR A 230 13.40 -4.95 -7.31
C THR A 230 12.31 -5.96 -7.57
N THR A 231 11.05 -5.57 -7.38
CA THR A 231 9.87 -6.42 -7.53
C THR A 231 8.87 -5.75 -8.45
N LEU A 232 8.49 -6.45 -9.52
CA LEU A 232 7.55 -5.95 -10.50
C LEU A 232 6.50 -7.01 -10.84
N GLU A 233 5.24 -6.69 -10.61
CA GLU A 233 4.10 -7.54 -10.91
C GLU A 233 3.14 -6.79 -11.83
N LEU A 234 3.08 -7.21 -13.09
CA LEU A 234 2.29 -6.57 -14.14
C LEU A 234 1.12 -7.47 -14.51
N SER A 235 -0.09 -7.06 -14.13
CA SER A 235 -1.31 -7.78 -14.50
C SER A 235 -1.89 -7.33 -15.83
N LYS A 236 -2.71 -8.19 -16.46
CA LYS A 236 -3.30 -7.89 -17.76
C LYS A 236 -4.27 -6.70 -17.68
N TYR A 237 -4.12 -5.73 -18.57
CA TYR A 237 -5.11 -4.67 -18.79
C TYR A 237 -5.84 -4.85 -20.13
N TRP A 238 -5.09 -5.03 -21.23
CA TRP A 238 -5.65 -5.13 -22.58
C TRP A 238 -5.35 -6.49 -23.23
N VAL A 239 -6.41 -7.25 -23.51
CA VAL A 239 -6.33 -8.62 -24.08
C VAL A 239 -5.94 -8.65 -25.58
N PHE A 240 -6.07 -7.54 -26.30
CA PHE A 240 -5.84 -7.48 -27.76
C PHE A 240 -4.59 -6.69 -28.16
N HIS A 241 -4.03 -5.89 -27.24
CA HIS A 241 -2.77 -5.21 -27.48
C HIS A 241 -1.63 -6.14 -27.07
N GLY A 242 -1.20 -6.99 -28.01
CA GLY A 242 -0.14 -7.96 -27.77
C GLY A 242 1.14 -7.32 -27.24
N LEU A 243 1.85 -8.04 -26.37
CA LEU A 243 3.13 -7.64 -25.80
C LEU A 243 4.21 -7.59 -26.89
N PRO A 244 4.80 -6.43 -27.23
CA PRO A 244 5.89 -6.39 -28.20
C PRO A 244 7.22 -6.81 -27.57
N GLN A 245 7.96 -7.72 -28.21
CA GLN A 245 9.28 -8.19 -27.76
C GLN A 245 10.24 -7.03 -27.43
N ARG A 246 10.26 -5.99 -28.28
CA ARG A 246 11.12 -4.81 -28.08
C ARG A 246 10.87 -4.11 -26.73
N LEU A 247 9.63 -4.10 -26.26
CA LEU A 247 9.24 -3.43 -25.02
C LEU A 247 9.56 -4.28 -23.80
N LEU A 248 9.38 -5.60 -23.90
CA LEU A 248 9.84 -6.55 -22.88
C LEU A 248 11.37 -6.45 -22.71
N ASN A 249 12.12 -6.46 -23.80
CA ASN A 249 13.58 -6.28 -23.78
C ASN A 249 13.98 -4.95 -23.14
N LYS A 250 13.36 -3.85 -23.57
CA LYS A 250 13.61 -2.52 -23.00
C LYS A 250 13.38 -2.53 -21.49
N LEU A 251 12.26 -3.09 -21.03
CA LEU A 251 11.93 -3.15 -19.61
C LEU A 251 12.96 -3.95 -18.80
N LEU A 252 13.34 -5.15 -19.26
CA LEU A 252 14.32 -5.99 -18.58
C LEU A 252 15.75 -5.39 -18.58
N GLN A 253 16.11 -4.65 -19.62
CA GLN A 253 17.41 -3.97 -19.74
C GLN A 253 17.47 -2.70 -18.88
N GLU A 254 16.39 -1.94 -18.81
CA GLU A 254 16.35 -0.62 -18.15
C GLU A 254 16.09 -0.70 -16.63
N LEU A 255 15.77 -1.88 -16.11
CA LEU A 255 15.53 -2.12 -14.68
C LEU A 255 16.68 -2.95 -14.06
N PRO A 256 17.83 -2.32 -13.73
CA PRO A 256 19.07 -3.02 -13.37
C PRO A 256 19.04 -3.72 -12.00
N LYS A 257 18.00 -3.50 -11.20
CA LYS A 257 17.85 -4.11 -9.87
C LYS A 257 16.70 -5.11 -9.81
N LEU A 258 16.06 -5.39 -10.94
CA LEU A 258 14.88 -6.26 -10.98
C LEU A 258 15.28 -7.70 -10.64
N ARG A 259 14.74 -8.20 -9.53
CA ARG A 259 14.97 -9.56 -9.02
C ARG A 259 13.73 -10.43 -9.16
N ARG A 260 12.53 -9.89 -8.91
CA ARG A 260 11.27 -10.61 -9.05
C ARG A 260 10.41 -9.97 -10.14
N PHE A 261 10.04 -10.77 -11.14
CA PHE A 261 9.16 -10.34 -12.21
C PHE A 261 7.99 -11.30 -12.37
N LYS A 262 6.78 -10.79 -12.15
CA LYS A 262 5.53 -11.48 -12.44
C LYS A 262 4.84 -10.81 -13.61
N LEU A 263 4.48 -11.61 -14.59
CA LEU A 263 3.83 -11.17 -15.81
C LEU A 263 2.52 -11.92 -16.00
N GLU A 264 1.45 -11.17 -16.26
CA GLU A 264 0.20 -11.71 -16.77
C GLU A 264 -0.16 -10.98 -18.05
N VAL A 265 -0.14 -11.70 -19.17
CA VAL A 265 -0.52 -11.18 -20.48
C VAL A 265 -1.38 -12.19 -21.22
N ALA A 266 -2.30 -11.70 -22.04
CA ALA A 266 -2.99 -12.50 -23.04
C ALA A 266 -2.48 -12.09 -24.42
N VAL A 267 -1.76 -13.00 -25.07
CA VAL A 267 -1.20 -12.77 -26.40
C VAL A 267 -2.12 -13.45 -27.41
N PRO A 268 -2.84 -12.68 -28.26
CA PRO A 268 -3.71 -13.26 -29.26
C PRO A 268 -2.89 -13.99 -30.32
N PHE A 269 -3.49 -15.02 -30.91
CA PHE A 269 -2.95 -15.69 -32.10
C PHE A 269 -2.85 -14.66 -33.24
N ARG A 270 -1.67 -14.53 -33.85
CA ARG A 270 -1.42 -13.61 -34.97
C ARG A 270 -0.99 -14.44 -36.18
N ASP A 271 -1.55 -14.10 -37.34
CA ASP A 271 -1.08 -14.51 -38.67
C ASP A 271 -0.96 -16.03 -38.93
N SER A 272 -2.04 -16.77 -38.69
CA SER A 272 -2.36 -18.11 -39.26
C SER A 272 -1.37 -19.27 -39.09
N GLU A 273 -0.12 -19.07 -38.67
CA GLU A 273 0.93 -20.11 -38.70
C GLU A 273 1.57 -20.39 -37.34
N SER A 274 1.67 -19.42 -36.40
CA SER A 274 2.17 -19.69 -35.05
C SER A 274 1.87 -18.60 -34.03
N TYR A 275 1.89 -18.96 -32.74
CA TYR A 275 1.85 -17.96 -31.67
C TYR A 275 3.16 -17.17 -31.59
N PRO A 276 3.11 -15.89 -31.15
CA PRO A 276 4.32 -15.11 -30.91
C PRO A 276 5.24 -15.78 -29.90
N GLN A 277 6.52 -15.86 -30.26
CA GLN A 277 7.54 -16.42 -29.40
C GLN A 277 8.46 -15.32 -28.88
N TYR A 278 8.82 -15.42 -27.62
CA TYR A 278 9.50 -14.39 -26.86
C TYR A 278 10.88 -14.83 -26.43
N THR A 279 11.81 -13.89 -26.41
CA THR A 279 13.11 -14.08 -25.79
C THR A 279 13.20 -13.28 -24.50
N MET A 280 13.86 -13.82 -23.49
CA MET A 280 14.08 -13.11 -22.22
C MET A 280 15.54 -13.17 -21.84
N SER A 281 16.13 -12.01 -21.57
CA SER A 281 17.50 -11.91 -21.08
C SER A 281 17.55 -10.90 -19.95
N SER A 282 18.10 -11.30 -18.81
CA SER A 282 18.32 -10.45 -17.66
C SER A 282 19.41 -11.03 -16.78
N GLY A 283 20.41 -10.21 -16.42
CA GLY A 283 21.47 -10.61 -15.52
C GLY A 283 21.10 -10.51 -14.04
N THR A 284 19.96 -9.95 -13.67
CA THR A 284 19.61 -9.67 -12.26
C THR A 284 18.40 -10.45 -11.76
N LEU A 285 17.64 -11.06 -12.68
CA LEU A 285 16.38 -11.71 -12.34
C LEU A 285 16.63 -13.03 -11.59
N GLU A 286 16.03 -13.13 -10.41
CA GLU A 286 16.08 -14.29 -9.51
C GLU A 286 14.76 -15.08 -9.52
N GLU A 287 13.65 -14.41 -9.81
CA GLU A 287 12.30 -14.97 -9.74
C GLU A 287 11.46 -14.53 -10.94
N LEU A 288 10.90 -15.50 -11.67
CA LEU A 288 10.02 -15.28 -12.83
C LEU A 288 8.70 -16.04 -12.67
N ASP A 289 7.59 -15.31 -12.64
CA ASP A 289 6.24 -15.88 -12.65
C ASP A 289 5.52 -15.48 -13.94
N ILE A 290 5.26 -16.47 -14.79
CA ILE A 290 4.46 -16.33 -16.03
C ILE A 290 3.24 -17.26 -16.01
N ALA A 291 2.86 -17.76 -14.83
CA ALA A 291 1.83 -18.79 -14.71
C ALA A 291 0.43 -18.32 -15.13
N ALA A 292 0.18 -17.01 -15.12
CA ALA A 292 -1.09 -16.42 -15.51
C ALA A 292 -1.12 -15.97 -16.98
N CYS A 293 -0.06 -16.20 -17.76
CA CYS A 293 -0.03 -15.83 -19.17
C CYS A 293 -0.83 -16.80 -20.06
N SER A 294 -1.51 -16.27 -21.09
CA SER A 294 -2.15 -17.07 -22.15
C SER A 294 -1.58 -16.73 -23.52
N GLY A 295 -1.21 -17.74 -24.32
CA GLY A 295 -0.65 -17.54 -25.66
C GLY A 295 0.77 -16.96 -25.69
N PHE A 296 1.46 -16.94 -24.54
CA PHE A 296 2.83 -16.44 -24.39
C PHE A 296 3.83 -17.60 -24.41
N PHE A 297 4.69 -17.65 -25.41
CA PHE A 297 5.65 -18.74 -25.63
C PHE A 297 7.07 -18.21 -25.54
N LEU A 298 7.96 -18.91 -24.83
CA LEU A 298 9.37 -18.55 -24.75
C LEU A 298 10.18 -19.35 -25.78
N TRP A 299 10.86 -18.67 -26.69
CA TRP A 299 11.81 -19.26 -27.63
C TRP A 299 13.19 -19.45 -27.00
N SER A 300 13.70 -18.45 -26.28
CA SER A 300 15.04 -18.48 -25.70
C SER A 300 15.10 -17.64 -24.42
N VAL A 301 15.80 -18.16 -23.42
CA VAL A 301 15.88 -17.58 -22.08
C VAL A 301 17.34 -17.55 -21.63
N THR A 302 17.81 -16.38 -21.20
CA THR A 302 19.16 -16.16 -20.64
C THR A 302 19.01 -15.44 -19.30
N LEU A 303 18.77 -16.23 -18.24
CA LEU A 303 18.52 -15.75 -16.88
C LEU A 303 19.48 -16.46 -15.90
N PRO A 304 20.77 -16.10 -15.88
CA PRO A 304 21.80 -16.85 -15.14
C PRO A 304 21.60 -16.90 -13.63
N ASN A 305 20.83 -15.96 -13.06
CA ASN A 305 20.58 -15.87 -11.62
C ASN A 305 19.20 -16.41 -11.20
N LEU A 306 18.45 -17.05 -12.11
CA LEU A 306 17.09 -17.52 -11.84
C LEU A 306 17.08 -18.67 -10.83
N ARG A 307 16.29 -18.51 -9.77
CA ARG A 307 16.08 -19.49 -8.69
C ARG A 307 14.68 -20.05 -8.67
N HIS A 308 13.69 -19.23 -9.02
CA HIS A 308 12.29 -19.64 -9.02
C HIS A 308 11.63 -19.31 -10.36
N PHE A 309 10.95 -20.30 -10.92
CA PHE A 309 10.22 -20.20 -12.17
C PHE A 309 8.83 -20.80 -11.98
N TRP A 310 7.79 -19.97 -12.06
CA TRP A 310 6.39 -20.41 -12.00
C TRP A 310 5.76 -20.41 -13.37
N GLU A 311 5.21 -21.56 -13.72
CA GLU A 311 4.46 -21.78 -14.95
C GLU A 311 3.21 -22.59 -14.60
N SER A 312 2.07 -22.17 -15.13
CA SER A 312 0.82 -22.93 -15.10
C SER A 312 0.24 -22.86 -16.50
N ARG A 313 -0.17 -24.02 -17.03
CA ARG A 313 -0.89 -24.08 -18.29
C ARG A 313 -2.33 -24.45 -18.04
N THR A 314 -3.24 -23.64 -18.57
CA THR A 314 -4.56 -24.15 -18.93
C THR A 314 -4.42 -24.97 -20.21
N ALA A 315 -5.13 -26.09 -20.33
CA ALA A 315 -4.98 -27.08 -21.41
C ALA A 315 -5.01 -26.53 -22.85
N TRP A 316 -5.50 -25.30 -23.03
CA TRP A 316 -5.63 -24.59 -24.31
C TRP A 316 -4.40 -23.76 -24.71
N SER A 317 -3.25 -23.91 -24.01
CA SER A 317 -2.12 -22.97 -24.09
C SER A 317 -0.87 -23.48 -24.85
N GLY A 318 -0.89 -24.65 -25.51
CA GLY A 318 0.21 -25.18 -26.34
C GLY A 318 1.57 -25.38 -25.63
N PRO A 319 2.63 -25.91 -26.30
CA PRO A 319 3.98 -26.09 -25.72
C PRO A 319 4.87 -24.83 -25.79
N ILE A 320 5.66 -24.50 -24.75
CA ILE A 320 6.54 -23.29 -24.67
C ILE A 320 7.52 -23.23 -25.85
N LEU A 321 8.16 -24.37 -26.18
CA LEU A 321 9.22 -24.46 -27.16
C LEU A 321 8.70 -25.12 -28.44
N PRO A 322 9.01 -24.58 -29.63
CA PRO A 322 8.72 -25.25 -30.89
C PRO A 322 9.42 -26.62 -30.92
N ARG A 323 8.72 -27.64 -31.42
CA ARG A 323 9.22 -29.02 -31.54
C ARG A 323 10.50 -29.17 -32.39
N LYS A 324 10.97 -28.13 -33.06
CA LYS A 324 12.15 -28.16 -33.93
C LYS A 324 13.09 -26.99 -33.65
N GLY A 325 14.09 -27.27 -32.83
CA GLY A 325 15.36 -26.55 -32.78
C GLY A 325 15.46 -25.52 -31.68
N THR A 326 16.09 -25.87 -30.56
CA THR A 326 17.06 -24.97 -29.91
C THR A 326 17.86 -25.69 -28.83
N TRP A 327 19.12 -25.29 -28.73
CA TRP A 327 20.11 -25.74 -27.76
C TRP A 327 19.88 -25.00 -26.44
N ILE A 328 19.54 -25.74 -25.39
CA ILE A 328 19.38 -25.23 -24.03
C ILE A 328 20.75 -25.26 -23.38
N SER A 329 21.45 -24.13 -23.30
CA SER A 329 22.80 -24.12 -22.74
C SER A 329 22.83 -24.17 -21.21
N TYR A 330 21.83 -23.69 -20.45
CA TYR A 330 21.83 -23.80 -18.98
C TYR A 330 20.42 -23.74 -18.34
N LEU A 331 19.59 -24.77 -18.54
CA LEU A 331 18.44 -25.06 -17.66
C LEU A 331 18.59 -26.48 -17.14
N THR A 332 19.50 -26.65 -16.17
CA THR A 332 19.37 -27.75 -15.23
C THR A 332 18.77 -27.15 -13.96
N VAL A 333 17.70 -27.78 -13.46
CA VAL A 333 17.09 -27.65 -12.11
C VAL A 333 15.67 -27.04 -12.06
N MET A 334 14.73 -27.96 -11.80
CA MET A 334 13.44 -27.85 -11.08
C MET A 334 12.17 -27.39 -11.82
N VAL A 335 11.62 -28.27 -12.65
CA VAL A 335 10.17 -28.35 -12.89
C VAL A 335 9.54 -29.13 -11.72
N GLN A 336 8.93 -28.44 -10.76
CA GLN A 336 7.96 -29.08 -9.86
C GLN A 336 6.58 -28.97 -10.50
N ALA A 337 6.19 -30.00 -11.24
CA ALA A 337 4.81 -30.21 -11.67
C ALA A 337 3.98 -30.65 -10.45
N VAL A 338 3.23 -29.71 -9.88
CA VAL A 338 2.13 -30.04 -8.95
C VAL A 338 0.84 -30.02 -9.74
N GLY A 339 0.24 -31.20 -9.96
CA GLY A 339 -1.11 -31.36 -10.53
C GLY A 339 -1.13 -32.30 -11.73
N GLY A 340 -1.45 -33.57 -11.48
CA GLY A 340 -1.35 -34.65 -12.45
C GLY A 340 -2.42 -34.67 -13.55
N GLN A 341 -2.05 -35.25 -14.68
CA GLN A 341 -2.63 -36.49 -15.22
C GLN A 341 -1.84 -36.86 -16.48
N LEU A 342 -1.13 -37.99 -16.40
CA LEU A 342 -0.69 -38.74 -17.57
C LEU A 342 -1.94 -39.27 -18.27
N LEU A 343 -2.24 -38.77 -19.46
CA LEU A 343 -2.98 -39.54 -20.45
C LEU A 343 -2.22 -39.49 -21.76
N ASN A 344 -1.71 -40.67 -22.12
CA ASN A 344 -1.10 -40.97 -23.40
C ASN A 344 -2.09 -40.65 -24.54
N LEU A 345 -1.65 -39.83 -25.50
CA LEU A 345 -1.68 -40.06 -26.96
C LEU A 345 -1.07 -38.86 -27.70
#